data_AF-A0A8H5C202-F1
#
_entry.id   AF-A0A8H5C202-F1
#
_cell.length_a   1.000
_cell.length_b   1.000
_cell.length_c   1.000
_cell.angle_alpha   90.00
_cell.angle_beta   90.00
_cell.angle_gamma   90.00
#
_symmetry.space_group_name_H-M   'P 1'
#
loop_
_entity.id
_entity.type
_entity.pdbx_description
1 polymer ?
#
loop_
_entity_poly.entity_id
_entity_poly.type
_entity_poly.pdbx_seq_one_letter_code
_entity_poly.pdbx_strand_id
1 'polypeptide(L)'
;MTTPSNDILSWTNQDARESVLFNAWGALYRFQTVVNPNNGQSVTTLWRTIRPNKEDRVAKLEWAANGGLGRIIIGKNTLPMADLVRPDPHIYGCRIFNGPDGATYRWRPSPNSSDILLQDANGVVIAFFRPTRQTRYQLGDVYGELHFIRTAGSGTVMHPPIMDHVTVTAMLYRFCQQWNL
;
A
#
# COMPACT_ATOMS: atom_id res chain seq x y z
N MET A 1 25.16 8.19 -10.42
CA MET A 1 24.36 9.06 -9.54
C MET A 1 22.92 8.98 -10.02
N THR A 2 22.08 8.20 -9.35
CA THR A 2 20.66 8.06 -9.70
C THR A 2 19.95 9.33 -9.24
N THR A 3 19.39 10.10 -10.18
CA THR A 3 18.40 11.14 -9.88
C THR A 3 17.36 10.53 -8.94
N PRO A 4 17.07 11.12 -7.78
CA PRO A 4 15.98 10.63 -6.94
C PRO A 4 14.72 10.67 -7.79
N SER A 5 14.08 9.52 -8.02
CA SER A 5 12.84 9.48 -8.79
C SER A 5 11.67 9.67 -7.84
N ASN A 6 10.69 10.50 -8.25
CA ASN A 6 9.42 10.68 -7.51
C ASN A 6 8.62 9.38 -7.44
N ASP A 7 9.02 8.40 -8.24
CA ASP A 7 8.34 7.15 -8.47
C ASP A 7 8.79 6.05 -7.48
N ILE A 8 9.75 6.33 -6.58
CA ILE A 8 10.19 5.39 -5.55
C ILE A 8 9.85 5.96 -4.17
N LEU A 9 9.07 5.21 -3.39
CA LEU A 9 8.77 5.52 -2.00
C LEU A 9 9.44 4.48 -1.09
N SER A 10 10.40 4.94 -0.28
CA SER A 10 10.96 4.18 0.83
C SER A 10 9.90 3.93 1.89
N TRP A 11 9.67 2.66 2.24
CA TRP A 11 8.63 2.22 3.15
C TRP A 11 9.26 1.84 4.50
N THR A 12 8.95 2.62 5.53
CA THR A 12 9.49 2.40 6.88
C THR A 12 8.73 1.36 7.67
N ASN A 13 9.31 0.88 8.77
CA ASN A 13 8.68 -0.03 9.73
C ASN A 13 8.41 -1.44 9.20
N GLN A 14 8.52 -2.43 10.09
CA GLN A 14 8.20 -3.81 9.77
C GLN A 14 6.68 -4.03 9.74
N ASP A 15 5.96 -3.43 10.69
CA ASP A 15 4.50 -3.35 10.64
C ASP A 15 4.09 -2.27 9.65
N ALA A 16 3.54 -2.70 8.50
CA ALA A 16 3.14 -1.82 7.42
C ALA A 16 2.06 -0.80 7.83
N ARG A 17 1.36 -1.02 8.95
CA ARG A 17 0.31 -0.17 9.50
C ARG A 17 0.83 1.04 10.28
N GLU A 18 2.14 1.10 10.53
CA GLU A 18 2.82 2.18 11.26
C GLU A 18 3.96 2.79 10.43
N SER A 19 3.79 2.74 9.11
CA SER A 19 4.81 3.13 8.15
C SER A 19 4.62 4.56 7.64
N VAL A 20 5.71 5.30 7.57
CA VAL A 20 5.89 6.45 6.68
C VAL A 20 6.44 5.97 5.35
N LEU A 21 5.89 6.49 4.25
CA LEU A 21 6.39 6.36 2.89
C LEU A 21 6.94 7.70 2.43
N PHE A 22 8.21 7.72 2.06
CA PHE A 22 8.91 8.95 1.72
C PHE A 22 9.84 8.77 0.52
N ASN A 23 10.21 9.87 -0.10
CA ASN A 23 11.23 9.92 -1.14
C ASN A 23 12.21 11.07 -0.84
N ALA A 24 13.05 11.44 -1.81
CA ALA A 24 14.03 12.50 -1.60
C ALA A 24 13.42 13.90 -1.33
N TRP A 25 12.13 14.10 -1.63
CA TRP A 25 11.43 15.35 -1.37
C TRP A 25 10.73 15.39 0.00
N GLY A 26 10.66 14.25 0.69
CA GLY A 26 10.08 14.12 2.02
C GLY A 26 9.04 13.02 2.13
N ALA A 27 8.32 13.03 3.26
CA ALA A 27 7.21 12.12 3.49
C ALA A 27 6.03 12.44 2.55
N LEU A 28 5.47 11.40 1.93
CA LEU A 28 4.31 11.51 1.06
C LEU A 28 3.09 10.85 1.68
N TYR A 29 3.25 9.68 2.29
CA TYR A 29 2.20 8.99 3.01
C TYR A 29 2.64 8.60 4.41
N ARG A 30 1.66 8.48 5.31
CA ARG A 30 1.86 7.98 6.67
C ARG A 30 0.67 7.16 7.10
N PHE A 31 0.92 5.89 7.40
CA PHE A 31 0.02 5.04 8.15
C PHE A 31 0.21 5.31 9.64
N GLN A 32 -0.90 5.44 10.36
CA GLN A 32 -0.90 5.64 11.80
C GLN A 32 -1.99 4.76 12.41
N THR A 33 -1.60 3.84 13.29
CA THR A 33 -2.56 2.99 13.99
C THR A 33 -2.84 3.52 15.39
N VAL A 34 -4.12 3.56 15.75
CA VAL A 34 -4.58 3.87 17.09
C VAL A 34 -5.40 2.69 17.57
N VAL A 35 -5.00 2.13 18.72
CA VAL A 35 -5.76 1.08 19.40
C VAL A 35 -6.67 1.76 20.42
N ASN A 36 -7.98 1.54 20.30
CA ASN A 36 -8.93 2.07 21.27
C ASN A 36 -8.76 1.32 22.60
N PRO A 37 -8.42 2.02 23.70
CA PRO A 37 -8.15 1.38 24.99
C PRO A 37 -9.38 0.70 25.60
N ASN A 38 -10.60 1.07 25.19
CA ASN A 38 -11.84 0.58 25.80
C ASN A 38 -12.35 -0.72 25.19
N ASN A 39 -12.06 -1.00 23.92
CA ASN A 39 -12.57 -2.17 23.22
C ASN A 39 -11.50 -2.95 22.43
N GLY A 40 -10.23 -2.52 22.51
CA GLY A 40 -9.11 -3.14 21.79
C GLY A 40 -9.16 -2.96 20.27
N GLN A 41 -10.14 -2.25 19.74
CA GLN A 41 -10.31 -2.09 18.29
C GLN A 41 -9.21 -1.19 17.74
N SER A 42 -8.50 -1.68 16.73
CA SER A 42 -7.47 -0.92 16.04
C SER A 42 -8.04 -0.16 14.86
N VAL A 43 -7.59 1.07 14.67
CA VAL A 43 -7.90 1.90 13.49
C VAL A 43 -6.61 2.41 12.89
N THR A 44 -6.33 2.09 11.63
CA THR A 44 -5.21 2.66 10.89
C THR A 44 -5.71 3.77 9.97
N THR A 45 -5.11 4.94 10.04
CA THR A 45 -5.41 6.06 9.12
C THR A 45 -4.26 6.24 8.15
N LEU A 46 -4.57 6.30 6.85
CA LEU A 46 -3.63 6.71 5.82
C LEU A 46 -3.75 8.22 5.60
N TRP A 47 -2.70 8.93 5.96
CA TRP A 47 -2.51 10.34 5.69
C TRP A 47 -1.67 10.53 4.43
N ARG A 48 -2.01 11.52 3.61
CA ARG A 48 -1.18 11.99 2.49
C ARG A 48 -0.76 13.42 2.71
N THR A 49 0.53 13.70 2.60
CA THR A 49 1.06 15.06 2.65
C THR A 49 0.62 15.82 1.39
N ILE A 50 -0.04 16.96 1.57
CA ILE A 50 -0.47 17.84 0.47
C ILE A 50 0.53 18.99 0.28
N ARG A 51 1.06 19.50 1.39
CA ARG A 51 2.11 20.52 1.47
C ARG A 51 2.74 20.45 2.87
N PRO A 52 3.87 21.14 3.13
CA PRO A 52 4.48 21.13 4.46
C PRO A 52 3.47 21.43 5.56
N ASN A 53 3.47 20.61 6.61
CA ASN A 53 2.55 20.69 7.77
C ASN A 53 1.05 20.56 7.45
N LYS A 54 0.69 20.07 6.27
CA LYS A 54 -0.72 19.80 5.90
C LYS A 54 -0.86 18.43 5.29
N GLU A 55 -1.60 17.58 5.98
CA GLU A 55 -1.98 16.25 5.53
C GLU A 55 -3.49 16.18 5.24
N ASP A 56 -3.87 15.29 4.34
CA ASP A 56 -5.24 14.92 4.05
C ASP A 56 -5.48 13.45 4.37
N ARG A 57 -6.68 13.14 4.86
CA ARG A 57 -7.04 11.76 5.21
C ARG A 57 -7.52 11.04 3.96
N VAL A 58 -6.69 10.13 3.44
CA VAL A 58 -6.98 9.37 2.23
C VAL A 58 -7.84 8.16 2.52
N ALA A 59 -7.49 7.40 3.56
CA ALA A 59 -8.23 6.21 3.95
C ALA A 59 -8.27 6.00 5.47
N LYS A 60 -9.34 5.36 5.94
CA LYS A 60 -9.49 4.90 7.32
C LYS A 60 -9.78 3.40 7.30
N LEU A 61 -8.91 2.62 7.94
CA LEU A 61 -8.98 1.18 8.06
C LEU A 61 -9.43 0.83 9.48
N GLU A 62 -10.58 0.20 9.61
CA GLU A 62 -11.11 -0.26 10.89
C GLU A 62 -10.96 -1.78 10.94
N TRP A 63 -10.01 -2.24 11.74
CA TRP A 63 -9.68 -3.66 11.85
C TRP A 63 -10.74 -4.41 12.63
N ALA A 64 -10.88 -5.71 12.34
CA ALA A 64 -11.73 -6.58 13.13
C ALA A 64 -11.17 -6.75 14.55
N ALA A 65 -12.04 -7.06 15.52
CA ALA A 65 -11.65 -7.20 16.93
C ALA A 65 -10.62 -8.33 17.17
N ASN A 66 -10.59 -9.33 16.30
CA ASN A 66 -9.62 -10.43 16.31
C ASN A 66 -8.27 -10.06 15.64
N GLY A 67 -8.07 -8.79 15.26
CA GLY A 67 -6.90 -8.33 14.53
C GLY A 67 -6.93 -8.63 13.03
N GLY A 68 -7.99 -9.25 12.52
CA GLY A 68 -8.15 -9.56 11.10
C GLY A 68 -8.65 -8.40 10.24
N LEU A 69 -8.90 -8.70 8.97
CA LEU A 69 -9.45 -7.75 8.00
C LEU A 69 -10.85 -7.29 8.43
N GLY A 70 -11.05 -5.98 8.47
CA GLY A 70 -12.35 -5.37 8.77
C GLY A 70 -12.86 -4.58 7.57
N ARG A 71 -13.18 -3.30 7.79
CA ARG A 71 -13.68 -2.39 6.75
C ARG A 71 -12.73 -1.24 6.49
N ILE A 72 -12.80 -0.70 5.30
CA ILE A 72 -12.02 0.47 4.90
C ILE A 72 -12.95 1.54 4.32
N ILE A 73 -12.68 2.78 4.68
CA ILE A 73 -13.28 3.98 4.09
C ILE A 73 -12.20 4.65 3.24
N ILE A 74 -12.40 4.74 1.92
CA ILE A 74 -11.53 5.48 0.99
C ILE A 74 -12.39 6.56 0.31
N GLY A 75 -12.05 7.83 0.55
CA GLY A 75 -12.92 8.95 0.13
C GLY A 75 -14.33 8.82 0.72
N LYS A 76 -15.34 8.64 -0.15
CA LYS A 76 -16.75 8.43 0.24
C LYS A 76 -17.17 6.96 0.28
N ASN A 77 -16.32 6.06 -0.20
CA ASN A 77 -16.66 4.65 -0.36
C ASN A 77 -16.27 3.88 0.90
N THR A 78 -17.20 3.09 1.43
CA THR A 78 -16.94 2.12 2.49
C THR A 78 -17.07 0.73 1.91
N LEU A 79 -16.04 -0.11 2.07
CA LEU A 79 -16.03 -1.48 1.59
C LEU A 79 -15.31 -2.41 2.57
N PRO A 80 -15.56 -3.74 2.52
CA PRO A 80 -14.75 -4.72 3.21
C PRO A 80 -13.29 -4.65 2.75
N MET A 81 -12.33 -4.72 3.67
CA MET A 81 -10.91 -4.83 3.30
C MET A 81 -10.65 -6.10 2.48
N ALA A 82 -11.42 -7.17 2.72
CA ALA A 82 -11.34 -8.42 1.98
C ALA A 82 -11.53 -8.24 0.47
N ASP A 83 -12.31 -7.25 0.02
CA ASP A 83 -12.50 -6.94 -1.40
C ASP A 83 -11.26 -6.32 -2.06
N LEU A 84 -10.35 -5.76 -1.26
CA LEU A 84 -9.09 -5.20 -1.72
C LEU A 84 -7.94 -6.22 -1.73
N VAL A 85 -8.16 -7.41 -1.20
CA VAL A 85 -7.17 -8.50 -1.09
C VAL A 85 -7.82 -9.87 -1.29
N ARG A 86 -8.70 -10.00 -2.29
CA ARG A 86 -9.34 -11.29 -2.59
C ARG A 86 -8.28 -12.26 -3.12
N PRO A 87 -8.15 -13.49 -2.59
CA PRO A 87 -7.28 -14.49 -3.17
C PRO A 87 -7.61 -14.72 -4.66
N ASP A 88 -6.60 -14.83 -5.52
CA ASP A 88 -6.82 -15.34 -6.88
C ASP A 88 -6.92 -16.87 -6.82
N PRO A 89 -8.03 -17.49 -7.24
CA PRO A 89 -8.18 -18.94 -7.17
C PRO A 89 -7.25 -19.70 -8.13
N HIS A 90 -6.64 -19.02 -9.12
CA HIS A 90 -5.81 -19.67 -10.13
C HIS A 90 -4.32 -19.55 -9.86
N ILE A 91 -3.90 -18.57 -9.04
CA ILE A 91 -2.49 -18.26 -8.83
C ILE A 91 -2.20 -18.12 -7.35
N TYR A 92 -1.42 -19.05 -6.81
CA TYR A 92 -1.05 -19.05 -5.40
C TYR A 92 -0.32 -17.77 -4.98
N GLY A 93 -0.67 -17.25 -3.80
CA GLY A 93 -0.08 -16.03 -3.25
C GLY A 93 -0.53 -14.73 -3.92
N CYS A 94 -1.40 -14.79 -4.93
CA CYS A 94 -1.94 -13.61 -5.60
C CYS A 94 -3.16 -13.06 -4.88
N ARG A 95 -3.34 -11.75 -4.97
CA ARG A 95 -4.51 -11.05 -4.47
C ARG A 95 -5.02 -10.09 -5.54
N ILE A 96 -6.32 -10.14 -5.79
CA ILE A 96 -7.01 -9.32 -6.78
C ILE A 96 -7.93 -8.32 -6.09
N PHE A 97 -8.11 -7.18 -6.75
CA PHE A 97 -9.05 -6.13 -6.30
C PHE A 97 -9.53 -5.32 -7.49
N ASN A 98 -10.61 -4.56 -7.30
CA ASN A 98 -11.05 -3.59 -8.29
C ASN A 98 -10.56 -2.21 -7.88
N GLY A 99 -9.92 -1.50 -8.83
CA GLY A 99 -9.46 -0.15 -8.64
C GLY A 99 -10.61 0.87 -8.72
N PRO A 100 -10.30 2.15 -8.44
CA PRO A 100 -11.29 3.22 -8.47
C PRO A 100 -11.81 3.55 -9.87
N ASP A 101 -11.11 3.09 -10.91
CA ASP A 101 -11.49 3.13 -12.33
C ASP A 101 -12.37 1.96 -12.75
N GLY A 102 -12.70 1.04 -11.84
CA GLY A 102 -13.46 -0.18 -12.11
C GLY A 102 -12.65 -1.31 -12.74
N ALA A 103 -11.37 -1.10 -13.06
CA ALA A 103 -10.51 -2.14 -13.61
C ALA A 103 -10.05 -3.11 -12.50
N THR A 104 -9.77 -4.35 -12.88
CA THR A 104 -9.22 -5.35 -11.96
C THR A 104 -7.69 -5.26 -11.94
N TYR A 105 -7.12 -5.28 -10.75
CA TYR A 105 -5.70 -5.25 -10.49
C TYR A 105 -5.28 -6.48 -9.69
N ARG A 106 -4.01 -6.88 -9.80
CA ARG A 106 -3.46 -8.06 -9.12
C ARG A 106 -2.12 -7.77 -8.49
N TRP A 107 -2.02 -7.93 -7.17
CA TRP A 107 -0.74 -8.12 -6.49
C TRP A 107 -0.32 -9.59 -6.55
N ARG A 108 0.94 -9.83 -6.92
CA ARG A 108 1.50 -11.18 -6.99
C ARG A 108 2.98 -11.22 -6.65
N PRO A 109 3.51 -12.36 -6.16
CA PRO A 109 4.95 -12.56 -6.12
C PRO A 109 5.54 -12.58 -7.54
N SER A 110 6.71 -11.98 -7.70
CA SER A 110 7.53 -12.12 -8.90
C SER A 110 8.04 -13.57 -9.00
N PRO A 111 8.01 -14.20 -10.19
CA PRO A 111 8.60 -15.52 -10.39
C PRO A 111 10.14 -15.49 -10.40
N ASN A 112 10.75 -14.32 -10.63
CA ASN A 112 12.19 -14.19 -10.93
C ASN A 112 12.93 -13.34 -9.89
N SER A 113 12.24 -12.77 -8.91
CA SER A 113 12.82 -11.92 -7.87
C SER A 113 12.00 -11.99 -6.59
N SER A 114 12.49 -11.38 -5.51
CA SER A 114 11.74 -11.19 -4.27
C SER A 114 10.70 -10.06 -4.35
N ASP A 115 10.52 -9.44 -5.52
CA ASP A 115 9.59 -8.33 -5.69
C ASP A 115 8.14 -8.83 -5.66
N ILE A 116 7.23 -7.96 -5.20
CA ILE A 116 5.79 -8.15 -5.29
C ILE A 116 5.29 -7.21 -6.38
N LEU A 117 4.70 -7.75 -7.44
CA LEU A 117 4.31 -7.01 -8.64
C LEU A 117 2.82 -6.66 -8.58
N LEU A 118 2.48 -5.41 -8.93
CA LEU A 118 1.12 -5.00 -9.22
C LEU A 118 0.91 -5.00 -10.73
N GLN A 119 -0.04 -5.81 -11.18
CA GLN A 119 -0.46 -5.88 -12.58
C GLN A 119 -1.83 -5.25 -12.78
N ASP A 120 -2.03 -4.62 -13.93
CA ASP A 120 -3.34 -4.21 -14.42
C ASP A 120 -4.12 -5.40 -15.03
N ALA A 121 -5.32 -5.11 -15.56
CA ALA A 121 -6.18 -6.12 -16.18
C ALA A 121 -5.56 -6.80 -17.41
N ASN A 122 -4.57 -6.17 -18.05
CA ASN A 122 -3.86 -6.70 -19.22
C ASN A 122 -2.57 -7.45 -18.82
N GLY A 123 -2.27 -7.57 -17.53
CA GLY A 123 -1.06 -8.21 -17.02
C GLY A 123 0.19 -7.31 -17.05
N VAL A 124 0.04 -6.03 -17.41
CA VAL A 124 1.15 -5.07 -17.41
C VAL A 124 1.50 -4.70 -15.98
N VAL A 125 2.78 -4.77 -15.61
CA VAL A 125 3.26 -4.35 -14.29
C VAL A 125 3.27 -2.82 -14.22
N ILE A 126 2.52 -2.24 -13.29
CA ILE A 126 2.38 -0.79 -13.12
C ILE A 126 3.01 -0.26 -11.84
N ALA A 127 3.25 -1.12 -10.87
CA ALA A 127 4.00 -0.84 -9.66
C ALA A 127 4.59 -2.14 -9.11
N PHE A 128 5.58 -2.05 -8.23
CA PHE A 128 6.05 -3.20 -7.48
C PHE A 128 6.58 -2.77 -6.10
N PHE A 129 6.46 -3.66 -5.13
CA PHE A 129 7.14 -3.53 -3.85
C PHE A 129 8.39 -4.39 -3.86
N ARG A 130 9.53 -3.78 -3.54
CA ARG A 130 10.82 -4.44 -3.41
C ARG A 130 11.20 -4.54 -1.93
N PRO A 131 11.21 -5.73 -1.33
CA PRO A 131 11.80 -5.92 -0.01
C PRO A 131 13.28 -5.54 -0.06
N THR A 132 13.75 -4.80 0.94
CA THR A 132 15.17 -4.41 1.06
C THR A 132 15.73 -4.90 2.39
N ARG A 133 17.05 -4.93 2.50
CA ARG A 133 17.68 -5.08 3.81
C ARG A 133 17.37 -3.84 4.64
N GLN A 134 17.13 -4.04 5.94
CA GLN A 134 16.90 -2.94 6.86
C GLN A 134 18.01 -1.90 6.74
N THR A 135 17.63 -0.68 6.35
CA THR A 135 18.56 0.42 6.14
C THR A 135 18.07 1.64 6.92
N ARG A 136 18.94 2.27 7.70
CA ARG A 136 18.59 3.43 8.52
C ARG A 136 18.57 4.71 7.68
N TYR A 137 17.44 5.42 7.71
CA TYR A 137 17.28 6.77 7.15
C TYR A 137 16.91 7.76 8.27
N GLN A 138 16.93 9.06 7.95
CA GLN A 138 16.53 10.11 8.89
C GLN A 138 15.09 9.95 9.39
N LEU A 139 14.18 9.47 8.52
CA LEU A 139 12.77 9.27 8.84
C LEU A 139 12.46 7.90 9.48
N GLY A 140 13.47 7.04 9.64
CA GLY A 140 13.34 5.72 10.26
C GLY A 140 14.02 4.61 9.49
N ASP A 141 13.82 3.37 9.95
CA ASP A 141 14.33 2.18 9.28
C ASP A 141 13.43 1.78 8.12
N VAL A 142 14.04 1.61 6.95
CA VAL A 142 13.38 1.20 5.71
C VAL A 142 13.51 -0.31 5.53
N TYR A 143 12.38 -0.97 5.25
CA TYR A 143 12.29 -2.43 5.06
C TYR A 143 11.90 -2.82 3.62
N GLY A 144 11.60 -1.83 2.79
CA GLY A 144 11.35 -2.03 1.37
C GLY A 144 11.03 -0.72 0.66
N GLU A 145 10.83 -0.82 -0.63
CA GLU A 145 10.55 0.31 -1.50
C GLU A 145 9.33 0.01 -2.36
N LEU A 146 8.40 0.96 -2.47
CA LEU A 146 7.32 0.92 -3.44
C LEU A 146 7.73 1.72 -4.67
N HIS A 147 7.83 1.03 -5.80
CA HIS A 147 8.22 1.58 -7.09
C HIS A 147 6.98 1.69 -7.98
N PHE A 148 6.75 2.86 -8.55
CA PHE A 148 5.72 3.11 -9.54
C PHE A 148 6.33 3.16 -10.93
N ILE A 149 5.66 2.56 -11.92
CA ILE A 149 6.12 2.57 -13.31
C ILE A 149 5.24 3.56 -14.08
N ARG A 150 5.70 4.82 -14.13
CA ARG A 150 4.93 5.95 -14.67
C ARG A 150 4.40 5.72 -16.10
N THR A 151 5.16 5.03 -16.94
CA THR A 151 4.83 4.80 -18.35
C THR A 151 4.05 3.51 -18.59
N ALA A 152 3.75 2.73 -17.55
CA ALA A 152 3.05 1.46 -17.69
C ALA A 152 1.53 1.62 -17.55
N GLY A 153 0.80 0.68 -18.17
CA GLY A 153 -0.66 0.70 -18.23
C GLY A 153 -1.18 1.95 -18.95
N SER A 154 -2.19 2.59 -18.37
CA SER A 154 -2.78 3.86 -18.86
C SER A 154 -1.98 5.11 -18.43
N GLY A 155 -0.84 4.94 -17.75
CA GLY A 155 -0.01 6.06 -17.28
C GLY A 155 -0.60 6.85 -16.11
N THR A 156 -1.64 6.33 -15.45
CA THR A 156 -2.39 7.02 -14.39
C THR A 156 -1.98 6.61 -12.97
N VAL A 157 -1.06 5.64 -12.83
CA VAL A 157 -0.71 5.03 -11.53
C VAL A 157 -0.12 6.02 -10.52
N MET A 158 0.54 7.08 -11.02
CA MET A 158 1.13 8.16 -10.22
C MET A 158 0.13 9.21 -9.75
N HIS A 159 -1.15 9.07 -10.10
CA HIS A 159 -2.17 10.06 -9.81
C HIS A 159 -3.25 9.49 -8.88
N PRO A 160 -3.65 10.23 -7.84
CA PRO A 160 -4.86 9.92 -7.08
C PRO A 160 -6.10 9.88 -8.00
N PRO A 161 -7.06 8.97 -7.75
CA PRO A 161 -7.15 8.07 -6.59
C PRO A 161 -6.41 6.73 -6.75
N ILE A 162 -5.78 6.46 -7.90
CA ILE A 162 -5.11 5.17 -8.16
C ILE A 162 -3.87 5.03 -7.27
N MET A 163 -3.01 6.04 -7.20
CA MET A 163 -1.81 6.01 -6.34
C MET A 163 -2.14 5.71 -4.88
N ASP A 164 -3.25 6.27 -4.38
CA ASP A 164 -3.75 6.03 -3.03
C ASP A 164 -4.19 4.56 -2.85
N HIS A 165 -4.90 3.99 -3.84
CA HIS A 165 -5.29 2.58 -3.83
C HIS A 165 -4.09 1.64 -3.90
N VAL A 166 -3.07 1.94 -4.70
CA VAL A 166 -1.83 1.15 -4.75
C VAL A 166 -1.17 1.12 -3.38
N THR A 167 -1.10 2.28 -2.71
CA THR A 167 -0.50 2.39 -1.37
C THR A 167 -1.29 1.59 -0.33
N VAL A 168 -2.62 1.72 -0.31
CA VAL A 168 -3.49 0.94 0.60
C VAL A 168 -3.39 -0.57 0.35
N THR A 169 -3.47 -0.98 -0.92
CA THR A 169 -3.50 -2.40 -1.28
C THR A 169 -2.13 -3.06 -1.11
N ALA A 170 -1.03 -2.34 -1.31
CA ALA A 170 0.31 -2.82 -0.97
C ALA A 170 0.44 -3.10 0.53
N MET A 171 -0.10 -2.21 1.38
CA MET A 171 -0.11 -2.39 2.84
C MET A 171 -0.95 -3.62 3.22
N LEU A 172 -2.18 -3.73 2.70
CA LEU A 172 -3.06 -4.87 2.99
C LEU A 172 -2.49 -6.19 2.48
N TYR A 173 -1.90 -6.22 1.29
CA TYR A 173 -1.25 -7.41 0.75
C TYR A 173 -0.14 -7.91 1.67
N ARG A 174 0.77 -7.01 2.07
CA ARG A 174 1.86 -7.33 2.99
C ARG A 174 1.34 -7.78 4.36
N PHE A 175 0.28 -7.15 4.86
CA PHE A 175 -0.38 -7.56 6.09
C PHE A 175 -0.90 -9.00 5.99
N CYS A 176 -1.63 -9.33 4.92
CA CYS A 176 -2.12 -10.69 4.69
C CYS A 176 -0.99 -11.71 4.58
N GLN A 177 0.12 -11.36 3.93
CA GLN A 177 1.29 -12.24 3.86
C GLN A 177 1.94 -12.47 5.23
N GLN A 178 2.11 -11.40 6.03
CA GLN A 178 2.75 -11.49 7.34
C GLN A 178 1.95 -12.35 8.32
N TRP A 179 0.63 -12.31 8.24
CA TRP A 179 -0.28 -13.00 9.16
C TRP A 179 -0.95 -14.25 8.57
N ASN A 180 -0.59 -14.61 7.34
CA ASN A 180 -1.14 -15.76 6.61
C ASN A 180 -2.69 -15.77 6.57
N LEU A 181 -3.27 -14.64 6.17
CA LEU A 181 -4.72 -14.42 6.00
C LEU A 181 -5.15 -14.59 4.54
#